data_AF-A0A6D2LG41-F1
#
_entry.id   AF-A0A6D2LG41-F1
#
_cell.length_a   1.000
_cell.length_b   1.000
_cell.length_c   1.000
_cell.angle_alpha   90.00
_cell.angle_beta   90.00
_cell.angle_gamma   90.00
#
_symmetry.space_group_name_H-M   'P 1'
#
loop_
_entity.id
_entity.type
_entity.pdbx_description
1 polymer ?
#
loop_
_entity_poly.entity_id
_entity_poly.type
_entity_poly.pdbx_seq_one_letter_code
_entity_poly.pdbx_strand_id
1 'polypeptide(L)'
;MRIAHLERWHPGFGVHLIHEKDRLPPQAQWKDYATTHQTTSVDVHSFWARSSRAMSYIEDLLVSTNNNPVHFDCFGLHEWAMVYQEKQPRHDLPLRLGPRETNKVVENSAIKCTHFDAFRFFTPPAKPLNFAVLSREDQPRFDQRACVHAAMDLYKWATKLGPLVPGELWLDTFELAWDARILDMEASPYDCRDYGLGVVPIETAEGKAEYVARQRKLSQRAVPLRDRLVAIIRETRNATLTG
;
A
#
# COMPACT_ATOMS: atom_id res chain seq x y z
N MET A 1 -5.01 -6.26 9.76
CA MET A 1 -5.69 -5.09 10.40
C MET A 1 -6.14 -5.51 11.78
N ARG A 2 -5.84 -4.76 12.84
CA ARG A 2 -6.46 -5.01 14.16
C ARG A 2 -7.77 -4.22 14.19
N ILE A 3 -8.88 -4.87 14.53
CA ILE A 3 -10.22 -4.24 14.56
C ILE A 3 -10.22 -2.98 15.43
N ALA A 4 -9.47 -2.98 16.54
CA ALA A 4 -9.31 -1.84 17.43
C ALA A 4 -8.78 -0.55 16.76
N HIS A 5 -8.16 -0.62 15.57
CA HIS A 5 -7.76 0.59 14.83
C HIS A 5 -8.94 1.23 14.08
N LEU A 6 -9.95 0.45 13.68
CA LEU A 6 -11.18 0.96 13.06
C LEU A 6 -12.06 1.70 14.07
N GLU A 7 -11.93 1.41 15.35
CA GLU A 7 -12.69 2.05 16.44
C GLU A 7 -12.12 3.42 16.84
N ARG A 8 -10.96 3.82 16.30
CA ARG A 8 -10.29 5.07 16.64
C ARG A 8 -10.32 6.05 15.48
N TRP A 9 -11.20 7.03 15.60
CA TRP A 9 -11.24 8.15 14.67
C TRP A 9 -10.21 9.23 15.06
N HIS A 10 -9.42 9.65 14.07
CA HIS A 10 -8.47 10.75 14.18
C HIS A 10 -8.96 11.95 13.35
N PRO A 11 -9.05 13.16 13.94
CA PRO A 11 -9.43 14.36 13.21
C PRO A 11 -8.41 14.81 12.16
N GLY A 12 -7.16 14.35 12.25
CA GLY A 12 -6.07 14.78 11.37
C GLY A 12 -5.36 16.06 11.83
N PHE A 13 -4.29 16.40 11.12
CA PHE A 13 -3.54 17.63 11.33
C PHE A 13 -4.40 18.88 11.08
N GLY A 14 -4.17 19.94 11.87
CA GLY A 14 -4.83 21.24 11.71
C GLY A 14 -6.25 21.33 12.29
N VAL A 15 -6.80 20.23 12.80
CA VAL A 15 -8.14 20.18 13.40
C VAL A 15 -8.05 20.21 14.93
N HIS A 16 -8.81 21.14 15.53
CA HIS A 16 -8.90 21.32 16.98
C HIS A 16 -10.28 20.88 17.48
N LEU A 17 -10.32 19.86 18.33
CA LEU A 17 -11.54 19.41 18.98
C LEU A 17 -11.86 20.35 20.15
N ILE A 18 -12.94 21.12 20.02
CA ILE A 18 -13.40 22.05 21.05
C ILE A 18 -13.94 21.26 22.25
N HIS A 19 -13.59 21.69 23.45
CA HIS A 19 -14.11 21.10 24.67
C HIS A 19 -15.54 21.57 24.92
N GLU A 20 -16.44 20.62 25.20
CA GLU A 20 -17.73 20.93 25.78
C GLU A 20 -17.57 21.07 27.29
N LYS A 21 -18.44 21.87 27.93
CA LYS A 21 -18.41 22.06 29.38
C LYS A 21 -18.49 20.70 30.07
N ASP A 22 -17.47 20.37 30.85
CA ASP A 22 -17.32 19.12 31.61
C ASP A 22 -17.13 17.83 30.77
N ARG A 23 -16.86 17.93 29.46
CA ARG A 23 -16.61 16.76 28.61
C ARG A 23 -15.45 16.98 27.64
N LEU A 24 -14.36 16.24 27.88
CA LEU A 24 -13.22 16.18 26.97
C LEU A 24 -13.43 15.11 25.88
N PRO A 25 -12.91 15.33 24.66
CA PRO A 25 -12.88 14.30 23.64
C PRO A 25 -11.98 13.13 24.08
N PRO A 26 -12.27 11.87 23.68
CA PRO A 26 -11.43 10.71 24.03
C PRO A 26 -9.95 10.89 23.69
N GLN A 27 -9.67 11.62 22.61
CA GLN A 27 -8.33 11.96 22.12
C GLN A 27 -7.48 12.69 23.16
N ALA A 28 -8.09 13.40 24.12
CA ALA A 28 -7.37 14.11 25.17
C ALA A 28 -6.53 13.17 26.06
N GLN A 29 -6.88 11.87 26.09
CA GLN A 29 -6.17 10.84 26.84
C GLN A 29 -5.27 9.98 25.94
N TRP A 30 -5.30 10.21 24.62
CA TRP A 30 -4.55 9.40 23.67
C TRP A 30 -3.13 9.94 23.52
N LYS A 31 -2.21 9.01 23.24
CA LYS A 31 -0.87 9.37 22.79
C LYS A 31 -0.99 10.26 21.54
N ASP A 32 -0.06 11.20 21.40
CA ASP A 32 0.10 12.06 20.22
C ASP A 32 -0.94 13.18 20.09
N TYR A 33 -1.64 13.46 21.18
CA TYR A 33 -2.52 14.61 21.32
C TYR A 33 -2.02 15.52 22.44
N ALA A 34 -2.15 16.82 22.20
CA ALA A 34 -1.97 17.86 23.19
C ALA A 34 -3.32 18.49 23.52
N THR A 35 -3.53 18.81 24.79
CA THR A 35 -4.77 19.40 25.29
C THR A 35 -4.46 20.73 25.97
N THR A 36 -5.16 21.78 25.52
CA THR A 36 -5.18 23.10 26.15
C THR A 36 -6.44 23.24 27.03
N HIS A 37 -6.70 24.42 27.60
CA HIS A 37 -7.95 24.66 28.34
C HIS A 37 -9.21 24.64 27.47
N GLN A 38 -9.10 24.78 26.14
CA GLN A 38 -10.25 24.94 25.24
C GLN A 38 -10.32 23.88 24.15
N THR A 39 -9.19 23.28 23.79
CA THR A 39 -9.11 22.38 22.63
C THR A 39 -8.15 21.23 22.84
N THR A 40 -8.39 20.13 22.13
CA THR A 40 -7.46 19.01 21.94
C THR A 40 -7.12 18.87 20.46
N SER A 41 -5.84 18.77 20.13
CA SER A 41 -5.35 18.59 18.75
C SER A 41 -4.13 17.69 18.72
N VAL A 42 -3.71 17.26 17.53
CA VAL A 42 -2.51 16.41 17.37
C VAL A 42 -1.27 17.18 17.84
N ASP A 43 -0.43 16.55 18.67
CA ASP A 43 0.87 17.07 19.07
C ASP A 43 1.91 16.78 17.97
N VAL A 44 1.96 17.69 17.00
CA VAL A 44 2.80 17.56 15.80
C VAL A 44 4.29 17.61 16.15
N HIS A 45 4.70 18.45 17.09
CA HIS A 45 6.12 18.59 17.47
C HIS A 45 6.64 17.30 18.09
N SER A 46 5.93 16.76 19.10
CA SER A 46 6.31 15.48 19.72
C SER A 46 6.21 14.32 18.73
N PHE A 47 5.28 14.39 17.76
CA PHE A 47 5.18 13.39 16.69
C PHE A 47 6.41 13.38 15.80
N TRP A 48 6.82 14.54 15.28
CA TRP A 48 7.97 14.67 14.39
C TRP A 48 9.30 14.37 15.07
N ALA A 49 9.49 14.81 16.33
CA ALA A 49 10.73 14.61 17.07
C ALA A 49 11.17 13.15 17.11
N ARG A 50 10.22 12.20 17.15
CA ARG A 50 10.49 10.76 17.18
C ARG A 50 10.34 10.03 15.84
N SER A 51 9.73 10.65 14.83
CA SER A 51 9.34 9.97 13.57
C SER A 51 9.91 10.62 12.30
N SER A 52 10.68 11.71 12.42
CA SER A 52 11.19 12.51 11.30
C SER A 52 11.82 11.69 10.17
N ARG A 53 12.69 10.71 10.50
CA ARG A 53 13.31 9.83 9.49
C ARG A 53 12.28 8.99 8.73
N ALA A 54 11.28 8.44 9.43
CA ALA A 54 10.23 7.65 8.79
C ALA A 54 9.33 8.53 7.92
N MET A 55 8.97 9.74 8.39
CA MET A 55 8.17 10.71 7.64
C MET A 55 8.87 11.13 6.34
N SER A 56 10.16 11.49 6.41
CA SER A 56 10.94 11.87 5.23
C SER A 56 11.10 10.73 4.24
N TYR A 57 11.28 9.49 4.72
CA TYR A 57 11.32 8.31 3.84
C TYR A 57 9.96 8.07 3.15
N ILE A 58 8.84 8.20 3.88
CA ILE A 58 7.51 8.03 3.29
C ILE A 58 7.26 9.11 2.23
N GLU A 59 7.60 10.37 2.51
CA GLU A 59 7.48 11.45 1.54
C GLU A 59 8.27 11.14 0.25
N ASP A 60 9.55 10.82 0.39
CA ASP A 60 10.43 10.52 -0.75
C ASP A 60 9.92 9.34 -1.58
N LEU A 61 9.51 8.25 -0.93
CA LEU A 61 8.96 7.08 -1.60
C LEU A 61 7.67 7.41 -2.36
N LEU A 62 6.73 8.14 -1.74
CA LEU A 62 5.46 8.47 -2.36
C LEU A 62 5.64 9.45 -3.52
N VAL A 63 6.48 10.47 -3.37
CA VAL A 63 6.81 11.40 -4.45
C VAL A 63 7.47 10.66 -5.61
N SER A 64 8.46 9.82 -5.33
CA SER A 64 9.16 9.04 -6.36
C SER A 64 8.21 8.08 -7.08
N THR A 65 7.31 7.41 -6.36
CA THR A 65 6.31 6.51 -6.96
C THR A 65 5.41 7.20 -7.98
N ASN A 66 5.06 8.47 -7.74
CA ASN A 66 4.27 9.27 -8.68
C ASN A 66 5.06 9.65 -9.94
N ASN A 67 6.36 9.89 -9.80
CA ASN A 67 7.23 10.44 -10.84
C ASN A 67 7.95 9.37 -11.67
N ASN A 68 8.15 8.17 -11.12
CA ASN A 68 8.85 7.09 -11.80
C ASN A 68 8.12 6.65 -13.09
N PRO A 69 8.86 6.13 -14.09
CA PRO A 69 8.27 5.59 -15.31
C PRO A 69 7.17 4.58 -15.04
N VAL A 70 6.04 4.75 -15.71
CA VAL A 70 4.83 3.97 -15.45
C VAL A 70 4.70 2.84 -16.46
N HIS A 71 4.56 1.62 -15.96
CA HIS A 71 4.40 0.42 -16.77
C HIS A 71 3.25 -0.46 -16.26
N PHE A 72 2.45 -0.98 -17.18
CA PHE A 72 1.26 -1.81 -16.91
C PHE A 72 1.46 -3.26 -17.38
N ASP A 73 2.70 -3.75 -17.43
CA ASP A 73 3.07 -5.04 -18.02
C ASP A 73 3.65 -6.03 -16.99
N CYS A 74 3.43 -5.80 -15.69
CA CYS A 74 3.73 -6.77 -14.63
C CYS A 74 2.66 -7.86 -14.52
N PHE A 75 1.39 -7.54 -14.80
CA PHE A 75 0.24 -8.46 -14.77
C PHE A 75 0.00 -9.25 -13.46
N GLY A 76 0.56 -8.81 -12.34
CA GLY A 76 0.45 -9.55 -11.08
C GLY A 76 1.34 -10.80 -11.02
N LEU A 77 2.31 -10.94 -11.93
CA LEU A 77 3.22 -12.09 -12.00
C LEU A 77 4.11 -12.26 -10.76
N HIS A 78 4.11 -11.30 -9.82
CA HIS A 78 4.82 -11.46 -8.55
C HIS A 78 4.31 -12.66 -7.74
N GLU A 79 3.00 -12.92 -7.67
CA GLU A 79 2.48 -14.08 -6.94
C GLU A 79 2.86 -15.41 -7.64
N TRP A 80 2.96 -15.39 -8.97
CA TRP A 80 3.40 -16.52 -9.79
C TRP A 80 4.89 -16.83 -9.54
N ALA A 81 5.72 -15.79 -9.46
CA ALA A 81 7.13 -15.90 -9.11
C ALA A 81 7.36 -16.37 -7.66
N MET A 82 6.41 -16.13 -6.75
CA MET A 82 6.48 -16.63 -5.37
C MET A 82 6.20 -18.12 -5.24
N VAL A 83 5.60 -18.77 -6.24
CA VAL A 83 5.33 -20.22 -6.26
C VAL A 83 6.10 -20.98 -7.34
N TYR A 84 6.94 -20.29 -8.11
CA TYR A 84 7.70 -20.88 -9.20
C TYR A 84 8.69 -21.93 -8.69
N GLN A 85 8.51 -23.18 -9.14
CA GLN A 85 9.25 -24.36 -8.67
C GLN A 85 9.20 -24.59 -7.15
N GLU A 86 8.18 -24.04 -6.48
CA GLU A 86 7.98 -24.22 -5.05
C GLU A 86 7.17 -25.51 -4.78
N LYS A 87 7.61 -26.29 -3.79
CA LYS A 87 6.90 -27.50 -3.36
C LYS A 87 5.98 -27.23 -2.17
N GLN A 88 6.26 -26.20 -1.39
CA GLN A 88 5.47 -25.79 -0.23
C GLN A 88 5.12 -24.30 -0.35
N PRO A 89 4.06 -23.96 -1.12
CA PRO A 89 3.61 -22.59 -1.26
C PRO A 89 3.28 -21.96 0.10
N ARG A 90 3.39 -20.63 0.18
CA ARG A 90 3.12 -19.88 1.41
C ARG A 90 1.67 -19.95 1.88
N HIS A 91 0.75 -20.11 0.94
CA HIS A 91 -0.67 -20.16 1.20
C HIS A 91 -1.15 -21.59 1.05
N ASP A 92 -1.97 -22.02 2.01
CA ASP A 92 -2.68 -23.30 1.96
C ASP A 92 -3.90 -23.16 1.02
N LEU A 93 -3.63 -22.87 -0.25
CA LEU A 93 -4.62 -22.74 -1.30
C LEU A 93 -4.17 -23.52 -2.54
N PRO A 94 -5.11 -24.20 -3.23
CA PRO A 94 -4.78 -24.92 -4.45
C PRO A 94 -4.38 -23.94 -5.56
N LEU A 95 -3.45 -24.37 -6.42
CA LEU A 95 -3.11 -23.64 -7.63
C LEU A 95 -4.15 -23.93 -8.72
N ARG A 96 -4.75 -22.89 -9.29
CA ARG A 96 -5.86 -23.01 -10.26
C ARG A 96 -5.49 -23.78 -11.54
N LEU A 97 -4.22 -23.71 -11.96
CA LEU A 97 -3.69 -24.43 -13.14
C LEU A 97 -2.87 -25.68 -12.76
N GLY A 98 -2.73 -25.95 -11.46
CA GLY A 98 -1.76 -26.91 -10.94
C GLY A 98 -0.30 -26.46 -11.10
N PRO A 99 0.66 -27.18 -10.47
CA PRO A 99 2.05 -26.73 -10.38
C PRO A 99 2.76 -26.60 -11.74
N ARG A 100 2.56 -27.57 -12.64
CA ARG A 100 3.26 -27.62 -13.94
C ARG A 100 2.89 -26.47 -14.85
N GLU A 101 1.60 -26.21 -15.03
CA GLU A 101 1.15 -25.13 -15.90
C GLU A 101 1.40 -23.75 -15.25
N THR A 102 1.39 -23.66 -13.91
CA THR A 102 1.81 -22.44 -13.19
C THR A 102 3.27 -22.08 -13.49
N ASN A 103 4.18 -23.07 -13.48
CA ASN A 103 5.58 -22.83 -13.85
C ASN A 103 5.73 -22.36 -15.30
N LYS A 104 4.98 -22.95 -16.24
CA LYS A 104 5.01 -22.52 -17.65
C LYS A 104 4.58 -21.07 -17.83
N VAL A 105 3.64 -20.56 -17.04
CA VAL A 105 3.26 -19.13 -17.10
C VAL A 105 4.44 -18.24 -16.73
N VAL A 106 5.22 -18.62 -15.72
CA VAL A 106 6.44 -17.90 -15.31
C VAL A 106 7.52 -17.99 -16.40
N GLU A 107 7.77 -19.19 -16.92
CA GLU A 107 8.78 -19.45 -17.96
C GLU A 107 8.50 -18.70 -19.28
N ASN A 108 7.22 -18.54 -19.63
CA ASN A 108 6.79 -17.87 -20.86
C ASN A 108 6.51 -16.36 -20.68
N SER A 109 6.80 -15.79 -19.51
CA SER A 109 6.52 -14.38 -19.21
C SER A 109 7.80 -13.59 -18.92
N ALA A 110 7.81 -12.32 -19.32
CA ALA A 110 8.81 -11.37 -18.85
C ALA A 110 8.38 -10.82 -17.48
N ILE A 111 9.02 -11.26 -16.40
CA ILE A 111 8.68 -10.80 -15.05
C ILE A 111 9.24 -9.38 -14.85
N LYS A 112 8.36 -8.43 -14.58
CA LYS A 112 8.67 -7.00 -14.45
C LYS A 112 8.19 -6.41 -13.12
N CYS A 113 8.33 -7.16 -12.04
CA CYS A 113 7.90 -6.70 -10.72
C CYS A 113 8.86 -5.64 -10.21
N THR A 114 8.39 -4.40 -10.13
CA THR A 114 9.19 -3.26 -9.65
C THR A 114 9.12 -3.04 -8.14
N HIS A 115 8.22 -3.77 -7.45
CA HIS A 115 7.93 -3.54 -6.04
C HIS A 115 8.73 -4.47 -5.13
N PHE A 116 9.69 -3.91 -4.39
CA PHE A 116 10.62 -4.70 -3.59
C PHE A 116 9.92 -5.58 -2.53
N ASP A 117 8.86 -5.07 -1.89
CA ASP A 117 8.14 -5.82 -0.85
C ASP A 117 7.41 -7.06 -1.39
N ALA A 118 7.13 -7.12 -2.69
CA ALA A 118 6.69 -8.33 -3.38
C ALA A 118 7.91 -9.14 -3.87
N PHE A 119 8.90 -8.50 -4.50
CA PHE A 119 10.08 -9.18 -5.05
C PHE A 119 10.85 -10.01 -4.01
N ARG A 120 11.01 -9.50 -2.78
CA ARG A 120 11.77 -10.19 -1.71
C ARG A 120 11.22 -11.58 -1.36
N PHE A 121 9.99 -11.86 -1.77
CA PHE A 121 9.28 -13.10 -1.55
C PHE A 121 9.39 -14.10 -2.70
N PHE A 122 9.97 -13.72 -3.85
CA PHE A 122 10.20 -14.61 -4.98
C PHE A 122 11.00 -15.84 -4.56
N THR A 123 10.70 -16.98 -5.18
CA THR A 123 11.51 -18.18 -5.00
C THR A 123 12.93 -17.93 -5.51
N PRO A 124 13.95 -18.63 -4.97
CA PRO A 124 15.32 -18.51 -5.48
C PRO A 124 15.45 -18.62 -7.02
N PRO A 125 14.79 -19.59 -7.71
CA PRO A 125 14.86 -19.67 -9.17
C PRO A 125 14.09 -18.56 -9.90
N ALA A 126 13.10 -17.89 -9.29
CA ALA A 126 12.36 -16.79 -9.92
C ALA A 126 13.07 -15.44 -9.83
N LYS A 127 13.92 -15.22 -8.81
CA LYS A 127 14.65 -13.96 -8.64
C LYS A 127 15.43 -13.49 -9.88
N PRO A 128 16.26 -14.33 -10.53
CA PRO A 128 17.00 -13.91 -11.72
C PRO A 128 16.13 -13.72 -12.97
N LEU A 129 14.85 -14.14 -12.95
CA LEU A 129 13.91 -13.96 -14.07
C LEU A 129 13.25 -12.58 -14.07
N ASN A 130 13.33 -11.85 -12.96
CA ASN A 130 12.85 -10.47 -12.91
C ASN A 130 13.77 -9.56 -13.73
N PHE A 131 13.22 -8.50 -14.32
CA PHE A 131 13.98 -7.52 -15.10
C PHE A 131 15.20 -6.93 -14.36
N ALA A 132 15.15 -6.91 -13.02
CA ALA A 132 16.25 -6.60 -12.13
C ALA A 132 16.14 -7.39 -10.83
N VAL A 133 17.28 -7.73 -10.23
CA VAL A 133 17.33 -8.25 -8.85
C VAL A 133 17.28 -7.06 -7.91
N LEU A 134 16.13 -6.83 -7.26
CA LEU A 134 15.90 -5.64 -6.44
C LEU A 134 16.46 -5.79 -5.02
N SER A 135 16.95 -4.69 -4.47
CA SER A 135 17.28 -4.49 -3.05
C SER A 135 16.24 -3.59 -2.35
N ARG A 136 16.33 -3.42 -1.03
CA ARG A 136 15.40 -2.54 -0.30
C ARG A 136 15.64 -1.07 -0.68
N GLU A 137 16.91 -0.73 -0.88
CA GLU A 137 17.41 0.59 -1.22
C GLU A 137 16.90 1.06 -2.59
N ASP A 138 16.58 0.12 -3.47
CA ASP A 138 16.01 0.34 -4.80
C ASP A 138 14.54 0.81 -4.76
N GLN A 139 13.84 0.64 -3.63
CA GLN A 139 12.39 0.83 -3.58
C GLN A 139 11.92 2.22 -4.07
N PRO A 140 12.49 3.36 -3.62
CA PRO A 140 12.08 4.67 -4.13
C PRO A 140 12.34 4.84 -5.64
N ARG A 141 13.35 4.16 -6.19
CA ARG A 141 13.71 4.24 -7.62
C ARG A 141 12.79 3.42 -8.53
N PHE A 142 12.24 2.29 -8.04
CA PHE A 142 11.50 1.35 -8.88
C PHE A 142 9.99 1.27 -8.55
N ASP A 143 9.56 1.60 -7.34
CA ASP A 143 8.12 1.68 -7.05
C ASP A 143 7.50 2.71 -7.99
N GLN A 144 6.39 2.34 -8.64
CA GLN A 144 5.76 3.15 -9.68
C GLN A 144 4.25 3.04 -9.57
N ARG A 145 3.55 4.12 -9.93
CA ARG A 145 2.12 4.30 -9.61
C ARG A 145 1.15 3.31 -10.24
N ALA A 146 1.54 2.51 -11.24
CA ALA A 146 0.70 1.43 -11.78
C ALA A 146 0.83 0.13 -10.98
N CYS A 147 1.85 -0.04 -10.13
CA CYS A 147 1.96 -1.24 -9.31
C CYS A 147 0.75 -1.36 -8.37
N VAL A 148 0.06 -2.51 -8.40
CA VAL A 148 -1.09 -2.80 -7.52
C VAL A 148 -0.69 -2.70 -6.05
N HIS A 149 0.52 -3.15 -5.72
CA HIS A 149 1.06 -3.07 -4.37
C HIS A 149 1.41 -1.65 -3.94
N ALA A 150 1.89 -0.79 -4.85
CA ALA A 150 2.12 0.62 -4.53
C ALA A 150 0.81 1.37 -4.24
N ALA A 151 -0.32 0.94 -4.81
CA ALA A 151 -1.65 1.43 -4.43
C ALA A 151 -2.09 0.88 -3.07
N MET A 152 -1.94 -0.43 -2.85
CA MET A 152 -2.28 -1.10 -1.58
C MET A 152 -1.48 -0.53 -0.39
N ASP A 153 -0.22 -0.19 -0.62
CA ASP A 153 0.68 0.35 0.39
C ASP A 153 0.27 1.73 0.91
N LEU A 154 -0.60 2.48 0.21
CA LEU A 154 -1.08 3.76 0.74
C LEU A 154 -1.78 3.60 2.09
N TYR A 155 -2.49 2.49 2.31
CA TYR A 155 -3.08 2.17 3.61
C TYR A 155 -2.01 1.93 4.69
N LYS A 156 -0.93 1.23 4.35
CA LYS A 156 0.22 1.02 5.25
C LYS A 156 0.86 2.36 5.63
N TRP A 157 1.04 3.25 4.65
CA TRP A 157 1.66 4.55 4.88
C TRP A 157 0.75 5.47 5.68
N ALA A 158 -0.54 5.59 5.33
CA ALA A 158 -1.53 6.34 6.11
C ALA A 158 -1.57 5.87 7.57
N THR A 159 -1.53 4.54 7.81
CA THR A 159 -1.48 3.97 9.16
C THR A 159 -0.21 4.36 9.93
N LYS A 160 0.94 4.46 9.25
CA LYS A 160 2.20 4.90 9.87
C LYS A 160 2.23 6.39 10.19
N LEU A 161 1.55 7.22 9.38
CA LEU A 161 1.37 8.64 9.64
C LEU A 161 0.38 8.90 10.79
N GLY A 162 -0.45 7.91 11.12
CA GLY A 162 -1.25 7.85 12.34
C GLY A 162 -2.19 9.05 12.51
N PRO A 163 -2.16 9.75 13.66
CA PRO A 163 -3.12 10.81 13.97
C PRO A 163 -3.01 12.04 13.07
N LEU A 164 -1.92 12.18 12.29
CA LEU A 164 -1.78 13.26 11.31
C LEU A 164 -2.76 13.10 10.15
N VAL A 165 -3.19 11.87 9.84
CA VAL A 165 -4.10 11.56 8.73
C VAL A 165 -5.55 11.61 9.22
N PRO A 166 -6.41 12.43 8.58
CA PRO A 166 -7.85 12.41 8.87
C PRO A 166 -8.45 11.03 8.65
N GLY A 167 -9.42 10.66 9.48
CA GLY A 167 -10.08 9.35 9.43
C GLY A 167 -10.65 9.02 8.04
N GLU A 168 -11.26 9.98 7.34
CA GLU A 168 -11.78 9.74 5.99
C GLU A 168 -10.68 9.40 4.98
N LEU A 169 -9.54 10.08 5.02
CA LEU A 169 -8.42 9.77 4.12
C LEU A 169 -7.83 8.39 4.43
N TRP A 170 -7.73 8.04 5.71
CA TRP A 170 -7.27 6.71 6.09
C TRP A 170 -8.22 5.60 5.57
N LEU A 171 -9.54 5.81 5.68
CA LEU A 171 -10.54 4.90 5.10
C LEU A 171 -10.47 4.85 3.57
N ASP A 172 -10.32 5.99 2.88
CA ASP A 172 -10.14 6.03 1.42
C ASP A 172 -8.96 5.13 0.97
N THR A 173 -7.84 5.18 1.71
CA THR A 173 -6.68 4.31 1.42
C THR A 173 -6.96 2.84 1.71
N PHE A 174 -7.78 2.53 2.72
CA PHE A 174 -8.19 1.17 3.04
C PHE A 174 -9.07 0.59 1.93
N GLU A 175 -10.08 1.34 1.45
CA GLU A 175 -10.95 0.91 0.35
C GLU A 175 -10.15 0.67 -0.93
N LEU A 176 -9.21 1.55 -1.26
CA LEU A 176 -8.30 1.33 -2.38
C LEU A 176 -7.45 0.06 -2.20
N ALA A 177 -6.91 -0.16 -1.00
CA ALA A 177 -6.10 -1.34 -0.69
C ALA A 177 -6.93 -2.63 -0.77
N TRP A 178 -8.20 -2.59 -0.38
CA TRP A 178 -9.14 -3.69 -0.51
C TRP A 178 -9.39 -4.04 -1.98
N ASP A 179 -9.72 -3.06 -2.82
CA ASP A 179 -9.93 -3.28 -4.25
C ASP A 179 -8.66 -3.77 -4.97
N ALA A 180 -7.50 -3.24 -4.58
CA ALA A 180 -6.21 -3.72 -5.05
C ALA A 180 -5.95 -5.17 -4.64
N ARG A 181 -6.29 -5.56 -3.40
CA ARG A 181 -6.15 -6.93 -2.92
C ARG A 181 -7.07 -7.89 -3.68
N ILE A 182 -8.29 -7.48 -4.01
CA ILE A 182 -9.18 -8.28 -4.85
C ILE A 182 -8.50 -8.57 -6.19
N LEU A 183 -8.05 -7.54 -6.91
CA LEU A 183 -7.40 -7.74 -8.22
C LEU A 183 -6.13 -8.59 -8.11
N ASP A 184 -5.31 -8.36 -7.08
CA ASP A 184 -4.08 -9.10 -6.82
C ASP A 184 -4.34 -10.61 -6.64
N MET A 185 -5.37 -10.96 -5.84
CA MET A 185 -5.73 -12.35 -5.59
C MET A 185 -6.43 -13.01 -6.79
N GLU A 186 -7.33 -12.30 -7.47
CA GLU A 186 -8.02 -12.82 -8.66
C GLU A 186 -7.05 -13.10 -9.82
N ALA A 187 -5.97 -12.33 -9.93
CA ALA A 187 -4.91 -12.53 -10.93
C ALA A 187 -3.80 -13.51 -10.50
N SER A 188 -3.85 -13.97 -9.24
CA SER A 188 -2.83 -14.85 -8.66
C SER A 188 -2.89 -16.28 -9.25
N PRO A 189 -1.90 -17.14 -8.98
CA PRO A 189 -1.96 -18.54 -9.36
C PRO A 189 -2.88 -19.37 -8.45
N TYR A 190 -3.28 -18.83 -7.29
CA TYR A 190 -4.13 -19.50 -6.33
C TYR A 190 -5.60 -19.47 -6.75
N ASP A 191 -6.32 -20.54 -6.47
CA ASP A 191 -7.76 -20.57 -6.59
C ASP A 191 -8.40 -19.99 -5.32
N CYS A 192 -8.97 -18.80 -5.45
CA CYS A 192 -9.58 -18.06 -4.34
C CYS A 192 -11.12 -18.06 -4.40
N ARG A 193 -11.74 -18.90 -5.25
CA ARG A 193 -13.19 -18.89 -5.47
C ARG A 193 -13.99 -19.23 -4.22
N ASP A 194 -13.46 -20.09 -3.35
CA ASP A 194 -14.08 -20.43 -2.06
C ASP A 194 -14.15 -19.23 -1.09
N TYR A 195 -13.36 -18.18 -1.34
CA TYR A 195 -13.45 -16.89 -0.62
C TYR A 195 -14.35 -15.86 -1.32
N GLY A 196 -15.06 -16.26 -2.39
CA GLY A 196 -15.94 -15.38 -3.15
C GLY A 196 -15.22 -14.47 -4.16
N LEU A 197 -13.95 -14.73 -4.46
CA LEU A 197 -13.18 -13.99 -5.47
C LEU A 197 -13.31 -14.62 -6.85
N GLY A 198 -13.27 -13.79 -7.90
CA GLY A 198 -13.24 -14.24 -9.28
C GLY A 198 -11.87 -14.76 -9.73
N VAL A 199 -11.70 -14.88 -11.04
CA VAL A 199 -10.41 -15.19 -11.68
C VAL A 199 -10.17 -14.20 -12.81
N VAL A 200 -9.01 -13.56 -12.79
CA VAL A 200 -8.46 -12.79 -13.91
C VAL A 200 -7.34 -13.62 -14.53
N PRO A 201 -7.60 -14.35 -15.63
CA PRO A 201 -6.68 -15.34 -16.17
C PRO A 201 -5.52 -14.68 -16.94
N ILE A 202 -4.52 -14.17 -16.23
CA ILE A 202 -3.37 -13.45 -16.82
C ILE A 202 -2.43 -14.32 -17.68
N GLU A 203 -2.65 -15.63 -17.77
CA GLU A 203 -2.01 -16.52 -18.75
C GLU A 203 -2.58 -16.33 -20.16
N THR A 204 -3.74 -15.67 -20.28
CA THR A 204 -4.41 -15.36 -21.56
C THR A 204 -4.23 -13.90 -21.94
N ALA A 205 -4.41 -13.57 -23.22
CA ALA A 205 -4.35 -12.18 -23.68
C ALA A 205 -5.52 -11.35 -23.15
N GLU A 206 -6.70 -11.95 -23.08
CA GLU A 206 -7.94 -11.35 -22.61
C GLU A 206 -7.86 -11.02 -21.11
N GLY A 207 -7.36 -11.97 -20.29
CA GLY A 207 -7.16 -11.74 -18.87
C GLY A 207 -6.08 -10.69 -18.58
N LYS A 208 -5.01 -10.62 -19.38
CA LYS A 208 -4.03 -9.51 -19.30
C LYS A 208 -4.69 -8.16 -19.62
N ALA A 209 -5.55 -8.10 -20.65
CA ALA A 209 -6.26 -6.88 -20.99
C ALA A 209 -7.22 -6.43 -19.88
N GLU A 210 -7.96 -7.37 -19.28
CA GLU A 210 -8.81 -7.10 -18.13
C GLU A 210 -8.00 -6.60 -16.93
N TYR A 211 -6.90 -7.29 -16.60
CA TYR A 211 -6.01 -6.89 -15.51
C TYR A 211 -5.52 -5.46 -15.69
N VAL A 212 -5.03 -5.11 -16.88
CA VAL A 212 -4.54 -3.76 -17.19
C VAL A 212 -5.65 -2.72 -17.06
N ALA A 213 -6.86 -3.01 -17.55
CA ALA A 213 -7.99 -2.09 -17.43
C ALA A 213 -8.33 -1.80 -15.97
N ARG A 214 -8.34 -2.82 -15.11
CA ARG A 214 -8.61 -2.68 -13.66
C ARG A 214 -7.44 -2.01 -12.93
N GLN A 215 -6.21 -2.38 -13.25
CA GLN A 215 -4.98 -1.79 -12.70
C GLN A 215 -4.89 -0.28 -13.00
N ARG A 216 -5.29 0.16 -14.19
CA ARG A 216 -5.36 1.59 -14.56
C ARG A 216 -6.32 2.37 -13.67
N LYS A 217 -7.50 1.82 -13.38
CA LYS A 217 -8.48 2.45 -12.47
C LYS A 217 -7.93 2.60 -11.05
N LEU A 218 -7.28 1.55 -10.53
CA LEU A 218 -6.62 1.61 -9.22
C LEU A 218 -5.50 2.66 -9.19
N SER A 219 -4.65 2.67 -10.22
CA SER A 219 -3.56 3.65 -10.36
C SER A 219 -4.08 5.09 -10.36
N GLN A 220 -5.17 5.35 -11.10
CA GLN A 220 -5.81 6.67 -11.16
C GLN A 220 -6.38 7.10 -9.80
N ARG A 221 -7.07 6.20 -9.09
CA ARG A 221 -7.61 6.45 -7.74
C ARG A 221 -6.50 6.68 -6.70
N ALA A 222 -5.34 6.03 -6.87
CA ALA A 222 -4.22 6.13 -5.95
C ALA A 222 -3.50 7.48 -5.97
N VAL A 223 -3.47 8.18 -7.12
CA VAL A 223 -2.75 9.46 -7.27
C VAL A 223 -3.20 10.52 -6.27
N PRO A 224 -4.50 10.91 -6.20
CA PRO A 224 -4.92 11.96 -5.28
C PRO A 224 -4.74 11.57 -3.81
N LEU A 225 -4.89 10.29 -3.45
CA LEU A 225 -4.64 9.83 -2.08
C LEU A 225 -3.16 9.95 -1.72
N ARG A 226 -2.27 9.57 -2.63
CA ARG A 226 -0.82 9.72 -2.47
C ARG A 226 -0.43 11.19 -2.27
N ASP A 227 -0.98 12.08 -3.09
CA ASP A 227 -0.69 13.52 -3.03
C ASP A 227 -1.17 14.14 -1.70
N ARG A 228 -2.35 13.75 -1.21
CA ARG A 228 -2.86 14.18 0.11
C ARG A 228 -1.96 13.73 1.26
N LEU A 229 -1.47 12.50 1.23
CA LEU A 229 -0.52 12.02 2.26
C LEU A 229 0.80 12.80 2.22
N VAL A 230 1.33 13.08 1.03
CA VAL A 230 2.53 13.91 0.87
C VAL A 230 2.30 15.34 1.38
N ALA A 231 1.14 15.95 1.08
CA ALA A 231 0.78 17.26 1.57
C ALA A 231 0.77 17.33 3.11
N ILE A 232 0.13 16.35 3.77
CA ILE A 232 0.11 16.26 5.24
C ILE A 232 1.54 16.19 5.81
N ILE A 233 2.43 15.41 5.22
CA ILE A 233 3.83 15.32 5.67
C ILE A 233 4.52 16.70 5.53
N ARG A 234 4.34 17.40 4.42
CA ARG A 234 4.97 18.70 4.18
C ARG A 234 4.43 19.79 5.11
N GLU A 235 3.11 19.87 5.25
CA GLU A 235 2.45 20.87 6.10
C GLU A 235 2.82 20.68 7.58
N THR A 236 2.81 19.43 8.06
CA THR A 236 3.20 19.13 9.44
C THR A 236 4.68 19.39 9.69
N ARG A 237 5.57 19.13 8.71
CA ARG A 237 6.99 19.53 8.81
C ARG A 237 7.13 21.04 8.96
N ASN A 238 6.44 21.83 8.13
CA ASN A 238 6.51 23.30 8.19
C ASN A 238 6.00 23.85 9.53
N ALA A 239 4.95 23.25 10.09
CA ALA A 239 4.46 23.61 11.42
C ALA A 239 5.53 23.42 12.51
N THR A 240 6.37 22.37 12.40
CA THR A 240 7.47 22.16 13.37
C THR A 240 8.64 23.13 13.26
N LEU A 241 8.76 23.88 12.17
CA LEU A 241 9.81 24.87 11.95
C LEU A 241 9.39 26.28 12.37
N THR A 242 8.10 26.50 12.59
CA THR A 242 7.50 27.83 12.83
C THR A 242 6.97 28.02 14.25
N GLY A 243 6.91 26.95 15.05
CA GLY A 243 6.61 26.97 16.49
C GLY A 243 7.82 26.60 17.33
#